data_AF-A0A6M0F0X0-F1
#
_entry.id   AF-A0A6M0F0X0-F1
#
_cell.length_a   1.000
_cell.length_b   1.000
_cell.length_c   1.000
_cell.angle_alpha   90.00
_cell.angle_beta   90.00
_cell.angle_gamma   90.00
#
_symmetry.space_group_name_H-M   'P 1'
#
loop_
_entity.id
_entity.type
_entity.pdbx_description
1 polymer ?
#
loop_
_entity_poly.entity_id
_entity_poly.type
_entity_poly.pdbx_seq_one_letter_code
_entity_poly.pdbx_strand_id
1 'polypeptide(L)'
;MNDKDSQNHRQQRRHQRQGWGFTFFGETPEIRQKQENISEITQESLSVEQQLNPVSTNGASFPLAMASMGDRLQIVKLTAKEGAARRLLSMGLNPGVEVQVISKTATSSVIVAIQDNRIGLGAGMAHKVIVTPKN
;
A
#
# COMPACT_ATOMS: atom_id res chain seq x y z
N MET A 1 -26.58 19.53 -59.33
CA MET A 1 -26.46 19.59 -57.86
C MET A 1 -25.42 18.54 -57.45
N ASN A 2 -24.13 18.85 -57.23
CA ASN A 2 -23.53 19.57 -56.08
C ASN A 2 -23.85 18.87 -54.75
N ASP A 3 -22.95 18.54 -53.83
CA ASP A 3 -21.51 18.82 -53.57
C ASP A 3 -21.00 17.68 -52.65
N LYS A 4 -19.83 17.08 -52.87
CA LYS A 4 -18.55 17.43 -52.21
C LYS A 4 -18.67 17.88 -50.74
N ASP A 5 -18.21 17.03 -49.82
CA ASP A 5 -17.44 17.34 -48.61
C ASP A 5 -17.13 16.00 -47.92
N SER A 6 -15.98 15.35 -48.12
CA SER A 6 -14.63 15.68 -47.66
C SER A 6 -14.48 15.82 -46.13
N GLN A 7 -13.51 15.06 -45.63
CA GLN A 7 -12.70 15.29 -44.43
C GLN A 7 -13.06 14.53 -43.13
N ASN A 8 -12.18 13.55 -42.85
CA ASN A 8 -11.32 13.55 -41.66
C ASN A 8 -11.85 12.85 -40.40
N HIS A 9 -11.26 11.70 -40.04
CA HIS A 9 -10.24 11.66 -38.99
C HIS A 9 -9.85 10.21 -38.62
N ARG A 10 -8.58 9.92 -38.86
CA ARG A 10 -7.61 9.24 -37.98
C ARG A 10 -8.12 8.16 -37.02
N GLN A 11 -7.70 6.94 -37.34
CA GLN A 11 -6.98 6.04 -36.43
C GLN A 11 -7.27 6.20 -34.93
N GLN A 12 -8.06 5.27 -34.39
CA GLN A 12 -7.82 4.79 -33.03
C GLN A 12 -7.95 3.27 -33.00
N ARG A 13 -6.83 2.59 -33.26
CA ARG A 13 -6.63 1.22 -32.83
C ARG A 13 -6.62 1.20 -31.30
N ARG A 14 -7.76 0.91 -30.70
CA ARG A 14 -7.86 0.51 -29.30
C ARG A 14 -7.37 -0.93 -29.18
N HIS A 15 -6.05 -1.12 -29.10
CA HIS A 15 -5.52 -2.30 -28.44
C HIS A 15 -5.90 -2.21 -26.97
N GLN A 16 -6.98 -2.91 -26.63
CA GLN A 16 -7.37 -3.19 -25.26
C GLN A 16 -6.30 -4.12 -24.67
N ARG A 17 -5.27 -3.52 -24.04
CA ARG A 17 -4.32 -4.29 -23.25
C ARG A 17 -5.02 -4.63 -21.93
N GLN A 18 -5.35 -5.92 -21.82
CA GLN A 18 -5.64 -6.61 -20.57
C GLN A 18 -4.44 -6.41 -19.62
N GLY A 19 -4.66 -5.78 -18.47
CA GLY A 19 -3.64 -5.66 -17.43
C GLY A 19 -3.79 -4.42 -16.57
N TRP A 20 -4.20 -4.63 -15.31
CA TRP A 20 -4.14 -3.69 -14.19
C TRP A 20 -5.16 -2.53 -14.25
N GLY A 21 -6.24 -2.65 -13.46
CA GLY A 21 -7.36 -1.70 -13.39
C GLY A 21 -7.05 -0.38 -12.67
N PHE A 22 -6.16 0.45 -13.22
CA PHE A 22 -6.06 1.87 -12.85
C PHE A 22 -5.60 2.71 -14.05
N THR A 23 -6.24 3.87 -14.24
CA THR A 23 -5.81 4.90 -15.20
C THR A 23 -4.90 5.89 -14.48
N PHE A 24 -3.65 5.99 -14.93
CA PHE A 24 -2.66 6.95 -14.44
C PHE A 24 -2.64 8.15 -15.39
N PHE A 25 -3.02 9.34 -14.93
CA PHE A 25 -2.90 10.60 -15.67
C PHE A 25 -1.90 11.47 -14.90
N GLY A 26 -0.64 11.45 -15.32
CA GLY A 26 0.45 12.14 -14.64
C GLY A 26 1.78 11.43 -14.89
N GLU A 27 2.82 12.20 -15.14
CA GLU A 27 4.14 11.74 -15.58
C GLU A 27 4.77 10.72 -14.61
N THR A 28 5.38 9.67 -15.16
CA THR A 28 6.10 8.64 -14.40
C THR A 28 7.43 9.21 -13.88
N PRO A 29 7.72 9.17 -12.57
CA PRO A 29 9.09 9.30 -12.11
C PRO A 29 9.85 8.01 -12.46
N GLU A 30 10.96 8.17 -13.17
CA GLU A 30 11.85 7.11 -13.62
C GLU A 30 12.52 6.42 -12.43
N ILE A 31 12.06 5.21 -12.07
CA ILE A 31 12.70 4.39 -11.05
C ILE A 31 13.96 3.77 -11.69
N ARG A 32 15.12 4.37 -11.44
CA ARG A 32 16.42 3.83 -11.85
C ARG A 32 16.75 2.58 -11.05
N GLN A 33 16.89 1.48 -11.78
CA GLN A 33 17.52 0.24 -11.32
C GLN A 33 19.01 0.48 -11.09
N LYS A 34 19.58 -0.04 -10.00
CA LYS A 34 20.99 -0.43 -9.99
C LYS A 34 21.20 -1.68 -9.14
N GLN A 35 21.40 -2.78 -9.87
CA GLN A 35 22.02 -4.01 -9.41
C GLN A 35 23.55 -3.88 -9.55
N GLU A 36 24.29 -4.76 -8.86
CA GLU A 36 25.73 -5.11 -8.97
C GLU A 36 26.69 -4.35 -8.03
N ASN A 37 27.72 -4.93 -7.39
CA ASN A 37 28.12 -6.29 -6.95
C ASN A 37 29.43 -6.13 -6.11
N ILE A 38 29.69 -7.05 -5.16
CA ILE A 38 30.98 -7.50 -4.52
C ILE A 38 31.92 -6.52 -3.73
N SER A 39 32.12 -6.93 -2.46
CA SER A 39 33.16 -6.76 -1.40
C SER A 39 34.44 -5.92 -1.55
N GLU A 40 34.78 -5.14 -0.51
CA GLU A 40 35.96 -5.30 0.41
C GLU A 40 36.06 -4.09 1.38
N ILE A 41 35.88 -4.28 2.71
CA ILE A 41 36.89 -4.23 3.80
C ILE A 41 37.61 -2.87 3.92
N THR A 42 37.43 -2.08 4.99
CA THR A 42 38.21 -2.20 6.23
C THR A 42 37.47 -1.72 7.49
N GLN A 43 37.73 -2.47 8.56
CA GLN A 43 37.39 -2.21 9.95
C GLN A 43 38.19 -1.02 10.47
N GLU A 44 37.56 -0.12 11.23
CA GLU A 44 38.11 0.35 12.52
C GLU A 44 37.04 1.12 13.30
N SER A 45 36.62 0.50 14.41
CA SER A 45 36.39 1.09 15.73
C SER A 45 35.35 2.21 15.85
N LEU A 46 34.30 2.09 16.65
CA LEU A 46 34.37 1.86 18.10
C LEU A 46 33.06 1.25 18.62
N SER A 47 33.21 0.14 19.34
CA SER A 47 32.16 -0.58 20.04
C SER A 47 31.56 0.22 21.20
N VAL A 48 30.28 0.55 21.09
CA VAL A 48 29.36 0.51 22.24
C VAL A 48 28.32 -0.54 21.90
N GLU A 49 28.64 -1.78 22.25
CA GLU A 49 27.69 -2.90 22.21
C GLU A 49 26.67 -2.69 23.32
N GLN A 50 25.64 -1.89 23.05
CA GLN A 50 24.38 -1.97 23.76
C GLN A 50 23.37 -2.62 22.83
N GLN A 51 23.57 -3.94 22.71
CA GLN A 51 22.52 -4.92 22.57
C GLN A 51 21.36 -4.46 21.67
N LEU A 52 21.58 -4.56 20.36
CA LEU A 52 20.51 -4.78 19.41
C LEU A 52 19.75 -6.01 19.90
N ASN A 53 18.74 -5.81 20.72
CA ASN A 53 17.64 -6.75 20.79
C ASN A 53 17.09 -6.75 19.35
N PRO A 54 17.21 -7.83 18.55
CA PRO A 54 16.10 -8.07 17.65
C PRO A 54 14.93 -8.15 18.61
N VAL A 55 14.06 -7.14 18.61
CA VAL A 55 12.74 -7.33 19.19
C VAL A 55 12.16 -8.45 18.34
N SER A 56 12.36 -9.69 18.80
CA SER A 56 11.55 -10.84 18.48
C SER A 56 10.15 -10.34 18.79
N THR A 57 9.51 -9.78 17.77
CA THR A 57 8.27 -9.04 17.93
C THR A 57 7.24 -10.13 18.10
N ASN A 58 7.10 -10.59 19.34
CA ASN A 58 5.97 -11.35 19.79
C ASN A 58 4.73 -10.48 19.56
N GLY A 59 4.20 -10.54 18.34
CA GLY A 59 2.90 -10.02 17.90
C GLY A 59 2.48 -8.65 18.46
N ALA A 60 3.39 -7.68 18.58
CA ALA A 60 3.03 -6.36 19.08
C ALA A 60 2.01 -5.72 18.13
N SER A 61 0.81 -5.48 18.63
CA SER A 61 -0.27 -4.91 17.84
C SER A 61 -0.14 -3.38 17.80
N PHE A 62 -0.27 -2.78 16.61
CA PHE A 62 -0.12 -1.34 16.39
C PHE A 62 -1.23 -0.80 15.46
N PRO A 63 -1.46 0.53 15.40
CA PRO A 63 -2.43 1.11 14.48
C PRO A 63 -2.00 0.97 13.00
N LEU A 64 -2.93 0.64 12.11
CA LEU A 64 -2.67 0.52 10.67
C LEU A 64 -2.05 1.80 10.07
N ALA A 65 -2.34 2.97 10.63
CA ALA A 65 -1.72 4.25 10.29
C ALA A 65 -0.17 4.26 10.35
N MET A 66 0.42 3.41 11.19
CA MET A 66 1.87 3.31 11.39
C MET A 66 2.53 2.27 10.49
N ALA A 67 1.74 1.43 9.81
CA ALA A 67 2.26 0.38 8.94
C ALA A 67 3.12 0.92 7.80
N SER A 68 4.08 0.10 7.33
CA SER A 68 4.89 0.42 6.17
C SER A 68 4.24 -0.09 4.89
N MET A 69 4.60 0.52 3.77
CA MET A 69 4.14 0.05 2.47
C MET A 69 4.72 -1.35 2.18
N GLY A 70 3.89 -2.24 1.66
CA GLY A 70 4.25 -3.62 1.38
C GLY A 70 3.99 -4.60 2.52
N ASP A 71 3.78 -4.12 3.76
CA ASP A 71 3.55 -4.98 4.92
C ASP A 71 2.29 -5.83 4.75
N ARG A 72 2.41 -7.12 5.10
CA ARG A 72 1.29 -8.04 5.27
C ARG A 72 0.95 -8.14 6.75
N LEU A 73 -0.26 -7.72 7.08
CA LEU A 73 -0.70 -7.56 8.45
C LEU A 73 -2.02 -8.28 8.65
N GLN A 74 -2.34 -8.63 9.89
CA GLN A 74 -3.63 -9.17 10.27
C GLN A 74 -4.34 -8.18 11.18
N ILE A 75 -5.64 -7.94 10.93
CA ILE A 75 -6.46 -7.10 11.80
C ILE A 75 -6.73 -7.83 13.11
N VAL A 76 -6.39 -7.22 14.23
CA VAL A 76 -6.60 -7.78 15.57
C VAL A 76 -7.90 -7.27 16.17
N LYS A 77 -8.14 -5.95 16.09
CA LYS A 77 -9.35 -5.31 16.65
C LYS A 77 -9.60 -3.94 16.03
N LEU A 78 -10.82 -3.46 16.20
CA LEU A 78 -11.22 -2.10 15.83
C LEU A 78 -11.51 -1.28 17.10
N THR A 79 -10.91 -0.11 17.25
CA THR A 79 -11.16 0.82 18.38
C THR A 79 -12.14 1.94 18.02
N ALA A 80 -12.82 1.80 16.88
CA ALA A 80 -13.82 2.77 16.41
C ALA A 80 -15.13 2.68 17.20
N LYS A 81 -15.85 3.81 17.32
CA LYS A 81 -17.23 3.84 17.84
C LYS A 81 -18.17 3.03 16.92
N GLU A 82 -19.27 2.52 17.46
CA GLU A 82 -20.24 1.63 16.81
C GLU A 82 -20.49 1.91 15.32
N GLY A 83 -20.88 3.15 14.96
CA GLY A 83 -21.17 3.49 13.56
C GLY A 83 -19.96 3.38 12.62
N ALA A 84 -18.77 3.77 13.10
CA ALA A 84 -17.54 3.67 12.31
C ALA A 84 -17.01 2.23 12.29
N ALA A 85 -17.10 1.50 13.39
CA ALA A 85 -16.76 0.07 13.45
C ALA A 85 -17.62 -0.72 12.46
N ARG A 86 -18.94 -0.50 12.47
CA ARG A 86 -19.86 -1.18 11.55
C ARG A 86 -19.54 -0.90 10.09
N ARG A 87 -19.16 0.34 9.73
CA ARG A 87 -18.71 0.67 8.37
C ARG A 87 -17.43 -0.09 7.99
N LEU A 88 -16.45 -0.18 8.89
CA LEU A 88 -15.21 -0.93 8.64
C LEU A 88 -15.51 -2.42 8.43
N LEU A 89 -16.34 -3.01 9.28
CA LEU A 89 -16.77 -4.42 9.18
C LEU A 89 -17.51 -4.68 7.86
N SER A 90 -18.46 -3.81 7.48
CA SER A 90 -19.18 -3.92 6.20
C SER A 90 -18.29 -3.80 4.96
N MET A 91 -17.11 -3.16 5.08
CA MET A 91 -16.12 -3.10 4.01
C MET A 91 -15.18 -4.32 3.99
N GLY A 92 -15.32 -5.26 4.93
CA GLY A 92 -14.46 -6.45 5.02
C GLY A 92 -13.23 -6.27 5.91
N LEU A 93 -13.10 -5.16 6.64
CA LEU A 93 -12.06 -4.95 7.65
C LEU A 93 -12.45 -5.64 8.97
N ASN A 94 -12.59 -6.96 8.91
CA ASN A 94 -12.95 -7.78 10.06
C ASN A 94 -11.70 -8.22 10.83
N PRO A 95 -11.77 -8.35 12.17
CA PRO A 95 -10.73 -9.03 12.93
C PRO A 95 -10.42 -10.42 12.36
N GLY A 96 -9.14 -10.79 12.33
CA GLY A 96 -8.62 -12.02 11.74
C GLY A 96 -8.31 -11.95 10.24
N VAL A 97 -8.74 -10.90 9.54
CA VAL A 97 -8.50 -10.75 8.10
C VAL A 97 -7.06 -10.28 7.83
N GLU A 98 -6.43 -10.90 6.83
CA GLU A 98 -5.15 -10.43 6.27
C GLU A 98 -5.36 -9.24 5.36
N VAL A 99 -4.50 -8.25 5.51
CA VAL A 99 -4.46 -7.05 4.69
C VAL A 99 -3.04 -6.78 4.24
N GLN A 100 -2.89 -6.30 3.02
CA GLN A 100 -1.61 -5.83 2.50
C GLN A 100 -1.64 -4.31 2.35
N VAL A 101 -0.63 -3.61 2.84
CA VAL A 101 -0.51 -2.16 2.65
C VAL A 101 0.00 -1.89 1.24
N ILE A 102 -0.84 -1.28 0.41
CA ILE A 102 -0.50 -0.93 -0.99
C ILE A 102 0.19 0.42 -1.05
N SER A 103 -0.32 1.40 -0.30
CA SER A 103 0.29 2.73 -0.23
C SER A 103 -0.09 3.44 1.06
N LYS A 104 0.73 4.42 1.44
CA LYS A 104 0.50 5.29 2.60
C LYS A 104 0.82 6.74 2.24
N THR A 105 0.02 7.67 2.71
CA THR A 105 0.26 9.12 2.58
C THR A 105 1.02 9.66 3.78
N ALA A 106 1.63 10.85 3.62
CA ALA A 106 2.28 11.56 4.74
C ALA A 106 1.30 11.88 5.89
N THR A 107 0.00 11.98 5.60
CA THR A 107 -1.07 12.22 6.57
C THR A 107 -1.64 10.94 7.19
N SER A 108 -0.92 9.81 7.11
CA SER A 108 -1.34 8.50 7.66
C SER A 108 -2.64 7.93 7.09
N SER A 109 -3.04 8.37 5.89
CA SER A 109 -4.09 7.68 5.13
C SER A 109 -3.46 6.49 4.40
N VAL A 110 -4.17 5.37 4.35
CA VAL A 110 -3.60 4.10 3.91
C VAL A 110 -4.53 3.45 2.89
N ILE A 111 -3.97 2.94 1.80
CA ILE A 111 -4.69 2.05 0.90
C ILE A 111 -4.26 0.63 1.23
N VAL A 112 -5.24 -0.20 1.59
CA VAL A 112 -5.03 -1.63 1.86
C VAL A 112 -5.71 -2.49 0.81
N ALA A 113 -5.07 -3.59 0.45
CA ALA A 113 -5.70 -4.68 -0.27
C ALA A 113 -6.21 -5.71 0.73
N ILE A 114 -7.45 -6.11 0.56
CA ILE A 114 -8.14 -7.14 1.35
C ILE A 114 -8.80 -8.07 0.35
N GLN A 115 -8.34 -9.32 0.27
CA GLN A 115 -8.79 -10.25 -0.78
C GLN A 115 -8.64 -9.59 -2.17
N ASP A 116 -9.72 -9.49 -2.94
CA ASP A 116 -9.75 -8.87 -4.27
C ASP A 116 -10.07 -7.36 -4.26
N ASN A 117 -10.34 -6.78 -3.09
CA ASN A 117 -10.76 -5.39 -2.95
C ASN A 117 -9.63 -4.49 -2.44
N ARG A 118 -9.61 -3.25 -2.94
CA ARG A 118 -8.71 -2.19 -2.46
C ARG A 118 -9.50 -1.10 -1.77
N ILE A 119 -9.16 -0.80 -0.52
CA ILE A 119 -9.90 0.13 0.33
C ILE A 119 -8.98 1.23 0.80
N GLY A 120 -9.37 2.47 0.53
CA GLY A 120 -8.73 3.66 1.08
C GLY A 120 -9.28 4.00 2.47
N LEU A 121 -8.40 4.10 3.45
CA LEU A 121 -8.72 4.52 4.81
C LEU A 121 -8.07 5.88 5.07
N GLY A 122 -8.90 6.87 5.39
CA GLY A 122 -8.40 8.16 5.87
C GLY A 122 -7.69 8.01 7.23
N ALA A 123 -6.83 8.97 7.56
CA ALA A 123 -6.04 9.01 8.79
C ALA A 123 -6.79 8.58 10.05
N GLY A 124 -7.96 9.18 10.31
CA GLY A 124 -8.74 8.90 11.51
C GLY A 124 -9.33 7.49 11.57
N MET A 125 -9.54 6.82 10.43
CA MET A 125 -9.95 5.42 10.39
C MET A 125 -8.74 4.49 10.52
N ALA A 126 -7.63 4.79 9.85
CA ALA A 126 -6.40 4.01 9.93
C ALA A 126 -5.84 3.93 11.35
N HIS A 127 -5.98 4.98 12.16
CA HIS A 127 -5.59 4.96 13.58
C HIS A 127 -6.46 4.05 14.46
N LYS A 128 -7.67 3.69 13.99
CA LYS A 128 -8.64 2.88 14.74
C LYS A 128 -8.60 1.40 14.39
N VAL A 129 -7.86 1.03 13.35
CA VAL A 129 -7.65 -0.37 12.97
C VAL A 129 -6.36 -0.82 13.62
N ILE A 130 -6.44 -1.79 14.54
CA ILE A 130 -5.28 -2.36 15.20
C ILE A 130 -4.88 -3.63 14.46
N VAL A 131 -3.60 -3.72 14.12
CA VAL A 131 -3.04 -4.78 13.29
C VAL A 131 -1.80 -5.37 13.92
N THR A 132 -1.43 -6.58 13.51
CA THR A 132 -0.20 -7.26 13.89
C THR A 132 0.51 -7.79 12.64
N PRO A 133 1.86 -7.83 12.60
CA PRO A 133 2.58 -8.44 11.48
C PRO A 133 2.18 -9.90 11.31
N LYS A 134 1.93 -10.29 10.06
CA LYS A 134 1.69 -11.69 9.70
C LYS A 134 2.98 -12.25 9.11
N ASN A 135 3.64 -13.14 9.84
CA ASN A 135 4.80 -13.91 9.35
C ASN A 135 4.39 -14.91 8.26
#